data_AF-G0A3Z1-F1
#
_entry.id   AF-G0A3Z1-F1
#
_cell.length_a   1.000
_cell.length_b   1.000
_cell.length_c   1.000
_cell.angle_alpha   90.00
_cell.angle_beta   90.00
_cell.angle_gamma   90.00
#
_symmetry.space_group_name_H-M   'P 1'
#
loop_
_entity.id
_entity.type
_entity.pdbx_description
1 polymer ?
#
loop_
_entity_poly.entity_id
_entity_poly.type
_entity_poly.pdbx_seq_one_letter_code
_entity_poly.pdbx_strand_id
1 'polypeptide(L)'
;MQDTATAIEALADAGVTNGPAFAAGVAWLQSHQAYSIDALSRQIIALSKAGRDTASLVTRLINWRNDSTFSWGAYDHYSGSSPDTAMALEAIKQTGTAYNQEGSAVCFILNQQNADHGWSYIKSDDTPQTSQIISTASNLIALNRYNGYSIDCTDDQINNSVAVGNYINTGIAWLKAQQKLPGGGFGQGSAGTVLETSLAYRALVAVLGADDSVAVSAQNFLVAQQQADGNWGDKDTLATTLTLAALPSTTLADNDKDGLPDGVETPELLGTNPNLADSRTLIKGNGMETAGTTTAMILAQATLNQPYSTTLAGNGGTQPYTWSVISGSLPDGLTLNGTTGQISGTPTQRGAFNFVYRVAAADLQISVAGQIYVNAPIQVPDMPGWAALLLAAALIAAMKHIKRHTKTFTA
;
A
#
# COMPACT_ATOMS: atom_id res chain seq x y z
N MET A 1 0.13 -5.11 -1.28
CA MET A 1 0.56 -3.78 -1.76
C MET A 1 -0.63 -2.91 -2.07
N GLN A 2 -1.52 -3.32 -2.99
CA GLN A 2 -2.74 -2.59 -3.32
C GLN A 2 -3.54 -2.23 -2.07
N ASP A 3 -3.89 -3.21 -1.25
CA ASP A 3 -4.65 -3.01 -0.01
C ASP A 3 -3.96 -2.06 0.97
N THR A 4 -2.63 -2.18 1.13
CA THR A 4 -1.86 -1.32 2.02
C THR A 4 -1.83 0.12 1.51
N ALA A 5 -1.64 0.31 0.20
CA ALA A 5 -1.63 1.63 -0.41
C ALA A 5 -2.99 2.30 -0.34
N THR A 6 -4.08 1.58 -0.66
CA THR A 6 -5.44 2.12 -0.57
C THR A 6 -5.86 2.39 0.87
N ALA A 7 -5.41 1.57 1.84
CA ALA A 7 -5.63 1.85 3.25
C ALA A 7 -4.93 3.15 3.69
N ILE A 8 -3.68 3.36 3.29
CA ILE A 8 -2.95 4.58 3.62
C ILE A 8 -3.55 5.81 2.92
N GLU A 9 -3.98 5.68 1.66
CA GLU A 9 -4.73 6.72 0.94
C GLU A 9 -6.00 7.10 1.70
N ALA A 10 -6.85 6.11 2.05
CA ALA A 10 -8.10 6.32 2.75
C ALA A 10 -7.90 6.98 4.13
N LEU A 11 -6.91 6.52 4.90
CA LEU A 11 -6.59 7.09 6.20
C LEU A 11 -6.10 8.54 6.06
N ALA A 12 -5.22 8.81 5.09
CA ALA A 12 -4.73 10.16 4.85
C ALA A 12 -5.85 11.12 4.43
N ASP A 13 -6.78 10.66 3.58
CA ASP A 13 -7.95 11.43 3.16
C ASP A 13 -8.92 11.70 4.32
N ALA A 14 -9.02 10.78 5.27
CA ALA A 14 -9.77 10.97 6.51
C ALA A 14 -9.03 11.84 7.55
N GLY A 15 -7.81 12.32 7.28
CA GLY A 15 -6.99 13.08 8.21
C GLY A 15 -6.20 12.21 9.22
N VAL A 16 -6.37 10.90 9.19
CA VAL A 16 -5.68 9.93 10.06
C VAL A 16 -4.26 9.70 9.52
N THR A 17 -3.36 10.60 9.87
CA THR A 17 -1.95 10.59 9.41
C THR A 17 -0.94 10.26 10.52
N ASN A 18 -1.44 9.97 11.72
CA ASN A 18 -0.66 9.62 12.89
C ASN A 18 -1.06 8.22 13.42
N GLY A 19 -0.22 7.64 14.28
CA GLY A 19 -0.49 6.35 14.91
C GLY A 19 0.28 5.15 14.33
N PRO A 20 0.38 4.05 15.09
CA PRO A 20 1.26 2.92 14.76
C PRO A 20 0.86 2.18 13.49
N ALA A 21 -0.43 2.05 13.20
CA ALA A 21 -0.92 1.37 12.00
C ALA A 21 -0.60 2.16 10.72
N PHE A 22 -0.84 3.48 10.73
CA PHE A 22 -0.49 4.36 9.62
C PHE A 22 1.03 4.39 9.39
N ALA A 23 1.81 4.57 10.45
CA ALA A 23 3.27 4.56 10.39
C ALA A 23 3.82 3.22 9.86
N ALA A 24 3.27 2.09 10.31
CA ALA A 24 3.68 0.76 9.83
C ALA A 24 3.34 0.55 8.35
N GLY A 25 2.16 0.96 7.89
CA GLY A 25 1.79 0.87 6.48
C GLY A 25 2.67 1.75 5.59
N VAL A 26 2.96 2.99 6.00
CA VAL A 26 3.90 3.86 5.30
C VAL A 26 5.31 3.25 5.25
N ALA A 27 5.84 2.76 6.37
CA ALA A 27 7.16 2.14 6.42
C ALA A 27 7.24 0.88 5.54
N TRP A 28 6.18 0.07 5.54
CA TRP A 28 6.06 -1.08 4.64
C TRP A 28 6.09 -0.62 3.17
N LEU A 29 5.29 0.38 2.80
CA LEU A 29 5.29 0.93 1.44
C LEU A 29 6.65 1.51 1.02
N GLN A 30 7.40 2.15 1.92
CA GLN A 30 8.73 2.69 1.58
C GLN A 30 9.79 1.59 1.37
N SER A 31 9.63 0.44 2.00
CA SER A 31 10.59 -0.67 1.96
C SER A 31 10.27 -1.73 0.89
N HIS A 32 9.07 -1.69 0.31
CA HIS A 32 8.61 -2.69 -0.66
C HIS A 32 8.63 -2.15 -2.09
N GLN A 33 9.03 -3.01 -3.03
CA GLN A 33 9.09 -2.66 -4.44
C GLN A 33 7.81 -3.07 -5.18
N ALA A 34 7.19 -2.13 -5.89
CA ALA A 34 6.10 -2.41 -6.82
C ALA A 34 6.58 -3.00 -8.15
N TYR A 35 5.79 -3.93 -8.69
CA TYR A 35 6.09 -4.70 -9.91
C TYR A 35 5.08 -4.49 -11.04
N SER A 36 4.02 -3.72 -10.82
CA SER A 36 3.02 -3.35 -11.84
C SER A 36 2.75 -1.86 -11.79
N ILE A 37 2.16 -1.32 -12.86
CA ILE A 37 1.76 0.10 -12.92
C ILE A 37 0.70 0.42 -11.88
N ASP A 38 -0.27 -0.46 -11.67
CA ASP A 38 -1.25 -0.31 -10.61
C ASP A 38 -0.59 -0.23 -9.22
N ALA A 39 0.27 -1.18 -8.88
CA ALA A 39 0.93 -1.21 -7.58
C ALA A 39 1.84 0.02 -7.38
N LEU A 40 2.57 0.44 -8.41
CA LEU A 40 3.49 1.57 -8.34
C LEU A 40 2.75 2.90 -8.22
N SER A 41 1.70 3.09 -9.01
CA SER A 41 0.90 4.32 -8.99
C SER A 41 0.21 4.50 -7.64
N ARG A 42 -0.39 3.43 -7.08
CA ARG A 42 -0.99 3.45 -5.74
C ARG A 42 0.05 3.71 -4.65
N GLN A 43 1.23 3.09 -4.75
CA GLN A 43 2.34 3.33 -3.83
C GLN A 43 2.75 4.80 -3.82
N ILE A 44 2.86 5.43 -5.00
CA ILE A 44 3.19 6.85 -5.14
C ILE A 44 2.10 7.72 -4.51
N ILE A 45 0.83 7.49 -4.84
CA ILE A 45 -0.30 8.28 -4.32
C ILE A 45 -0.34 8.21 -2.79
N ALA A 46 -0.28 6.99 -2.24
CA ALA A 46 -0.33 6.78 -0.79
C ALA A 46 0.85 7.44 -0.06
N LEU A 47 2.07 7.28 -0.57
CA LEU A 47 3.26 7.89 0.04
C LEU A 47 3.26 9.42 -0.09
N SER A 48 2.79 9.95 -1.22
CA SER A 48 2.64 11.40 -1.43
C SER A 48 1.63 12.01 -0.45
N LYS A 49 0.46 11.39 -0.27
CA LYS A 49 -0.55 11.81 0.72
C LYS A 49 -0.05 11.68 2.16
N ALA A 50 0.83 10.70 2.44
CA ALA A 50 1.52 10.57 3.71
C ALA A 50 2.71 11.54 3.89
N GLY A 51 2.92 12.49 2.97
CA GLY A 51 4.01 13.47 3.05
C GLY A 51 5.40 12.87 2.93
N ARG A 52 5.55 11.74 2.22
CA ARG A 52 6.86 11.11 1.96
C ARG A 52 7.40 11.51 0.59
N ASP A 53 8.71 11.51 0.48
CA ASP A 53 9.39 11.70 -0.80
C ASP A 53 9.09 10.52 -1.75
N THR A 54 8.67 10.85 -2.96
CA THR A 54 8.25 9.92 -4.00
C THR A 54 9.03 10.12 -5.31
N ALA A 55 10.04 11.02 -5.33
CA ALA A 55 10.71 11.43 -6.57
C ALA A 55 11.30 10.25 -7.36
N SER A 56 11.93 9.29 -6.67
CA SER A 56 12.51 8.10 -7.32
C SER A 56 11.43 7.16 -7.88
N LEU A 57 10.30 7.02 -7.19
CA LEU A 57 9.18 6.20 -7.63
C LEU A 57 8.48 6.81 -8.85
N VAL A 58 8.25 8.12 -8.85
CA VAL A 58 7.66 8.83 -10.00
C VAL A 58 8.60 8.79 -11.20
N THR A 59 9.91 8.97 -10.98
CA THR A 59 10.90 8.81 -12.06
C THR A 59 10.85 7.40 -12.65
N ARG A 60 10.76 6.37 -11.80
CA ARG A 60 10.59 4.99 -12.27
C ARG A 60 9.29 4.81 -13.04
N LEU A 61 8.17 5.33 -12.54
CA LEU A 61 6.87 5.27 -13.21
C LEU A 61 6.95 5.91 -14.61
N ILE A 62 7.52 7.10 -14.72
CA ILE A 62 7.73 7.80 -16.00
C ILE A 62 8.58 6.95 -16.96
N ASN A 63 9.63 6.31 -16.46
CA ASN A 63 10.49 5.44 -17.27
C ASN A 63 9.84 4.11 -17.66
N TRP A 64 8.76 3.69 -17.00
CA TRP A 64 8.02 2.46 -17.33
C TRP A 64 6.97 2.64 -18.41
N ARG A 65 6.79 3.86 -18.91
CA ARG A 65 5.85 4.14 -20.02
C ARG A 65 6.26 3.35 -21.26
N ASN A 66 5.30 3.06 -22.12
CA ASN A 66 5.54 2.60 -23.46
C ASN A 66 6.23 3.73 -24.26
N ASP A 67 7.38 3.43 -24.86
CA ASP A 67 8.19 4.43 -25.57
C ASP A 67 7.53 4.95 -26.86
N SER A 68 6.68 4.14 -27.49
CA SER A 68 6.04 4.48 -28.76
C SER A 68 4.78 5.31 -28.54
N THR A 69 3.97 4.96 -27.55
CA THR A 69 2.65 5.59 -27.31
C THR A 69 2.65 6.57 -26.15
N PHE A 70 3.74 6.66 -25.39
CA PHE A 70 3.86 7.47 -24.16
C PHE A 70 2.77 7.19 -23.12
N SER A 71 2.25 5.96 -23.12
CA SER A 71 1.17 5.49 -22.26
C SER A 71 1.63 4.35 -21.35
N TRP A 72 0.77 3.87 -20.46
CA TRP A 72 1.11 2.78 -19.55
C TRP A 72 0.19 1.59 -19.70
N GLY A 73 0.77 0.39 -19.67
CA GLY A 73 0.07 -0.89 -19.57
C GLY A 73 0.20 -1.48 -18.17
N ALA A 74 -0.10 -2.76 -18.01
CA ALA A 74 -0.02 -3.42 -16.70
C ALA A 74 1.42 -3.43 -16.11
N TYR A 75 2.45 -3.44 -16.96
CA TYR A 75 3.85 -3.62 -16.58
C TYR A 75 4.79 -2.65 -17.32
N ASP A 76 6.06 -2.69 -16.93
CA ASP A 76 7.17 -1.93 -17.51
C ASP A 76 7.26 -2.07 -19.05
N HIS A 77 7.22 -0.94 -19.77
CA HIS A 77 7.21 -0.83 -21.24
C HIS A 77 6.13 -1.66 -21.96
N TYR A 78 5.10 -2.11 -21.23
CA TYR A 78 4.04 -2.93 -21.81
C TYR A 78 3.10 -2.10 -22.70
N SER A 79 2.31 -2.77 -23.54
CA SER A 79 1.30 -2.11 -24.36
C SER A 79 0.31 -1.34 -23.49
N GLY A 80 0.04 -0.08 -23.86
CA GLY A 80 -0.80 0.81 -23.08
C GLY A 80 -2.24 0.31 -22.92
N SER A 81 -2.84 0.57 -21.76
CA SER A 81 -4.27 0.43 -21.50
C SER A 81 -4.81 1.77 -21.00
N SER A 82 -6.09 2.06 -21.25
CA SER A 82 -6.66 3.34 -20.81
C SER A 82 -6.63 3.48 -19.27
N PRO A 83 -7.00 2.45 -18.47
CA PRO A 83 -7.05 2.60 -17.01
C PRO A 83 -5.66 2.65 -16.36
N ASP A 84 -4.68 1.92 -16.87
CA ASP A 84 -3.30 1.97 -16.34
C ASP A 84 -2.65 3.33 -16.65
N THR A 85 -2.91 3.88 -17.84
CA THR A 85 -2.46 5.22 -18.23
C THR A 85 -3.10 6.30 -17.36
N ALA A 86 -4.41 6.22 -17.12
CA ALA A 86 -5.13 7.14 -16.24
C ALA A 86 -4.56 7.16 -14.83
N MET A 87 -4.32 5.97 -14.27
CA MET A 87 -3.79 5.83 -12.91
C MET A 87 -2.33 6.30 -12.79
N ALA A 88 -1.50 6.06 -13.80
CA ALA A 88 -0.14 6.59 -13.84
C ALA A 88 -0.14 8.13 -13.89
N LEU A 89 -1.00 8.73 -14.70
CA LEU A 89 -1.18 10.19 -14.75
C LEU A 89 -1.69 10.76 -13.43
N GLU A 90 -2.62 10.08 -12.77
CA GLU A 90 -3.10 10.48 -11.44
C GLU A 90 -1.95 10.49 -10.42
N ALA A 91 -1.12 9.46 -10.41
CA ALA A 91 0.05 9.39 -9.54
C ALA A 91 1.08 10.48 -9.83
N ILE A 92 1.39 10.74 -11.10
CA ILE A 92 2.31 11.83 -11.48
C ILE A 92 1.74 13.18 -11.02
N LYS A 93 0.47 13.47 -11.30
CA LYS A 93 -0.16 14.73 -10.89
C LYS A 93 -0.26 14.92 -9.40
N GLN A 94 -0.53 13.86 -8.65
CA GLN A 94 -0.59 13.91 -7.18
C GLN A 94 0.71 14.43 -6.57
N THR A 95 1.86 14.15 -7.19
CA THR A 95 3.17 14.59 -6.70
C THR A 95 3.60 16.00 -7.15
N GLY A 96 2.88 16.60 -8.10
CA GLY A 96 3.30 17.85 -8.74
C GLY A 96 4.53 17.75 -9.64
N THR A 97 5.00 16.53 -9.95
CA THR A 97 6.14 16.31 -10.84
C THR A 97 5.79 16.71 -12.28
N ALA A 98 6.66 17.47 -12.92
CA ALA A 98 6.51 17.83 -14.33
C ALA A 98 6.82 16.63 -15.24
N TYR A 99 5.94 16.36 -16.20
CA TYR A 99 6.09 15.32 -17.23
C TYR A 99 5.84 15.93 -18.60
N ASN A 100 6.86 15.94 -19.46
CA ASN A 100 6.82 16.65 -20.74
C ASN A 100 6.03 15.92 -21.84
N GLN A 101 5.82 14.60 -21.75
CA GLN A 101 4.94 13.86 -22.67
C GLN A 101 3.53 13.62 -22.07
N GLU A 102 3.13 14.44 -21.11
CA GLU A 102 1.82 14.34 -20.47
C GLU A 102 0.67 14.52 -21.48
N GLY A 103 0.80 15.45 -22.42
CA GLY A 103 -0.18 15.65 -23.48
C GLY A 103 -0.40 14.38 -24.32
N SER A 104 0.68 13.67 -24.67
CA SER A 104 0.61 12.41 -25.42
C SER A 104 -0.13 11.31 -24.64
N ALA A 105 0.13 11.20 -23.34
CA ALA A 105 -0.56 10.24 -22.47
C ALA A 105 -2.06 10.57 -22.32
N VAL A 106 -2.41 11.85 -22.22
CA VAL A 106 -3.82 12.27 -22.21
C VAL A 106 -4.48 11.94 -23.55
N CYS A 107 -3.83 12.26 -24.67
CA CYS A 107 -4.34 11.91 -26.01
C CYS A 107 -4.57 10.42 -26.19
N PHE A 108 -3.68 9.58 -25.65
CA PHE A 108 -3.87 8.13 -25.65
C PHE A 108 -5.18 7.71 -24.97
N ILE A 109 -5.56 8.35 -23.85
CA ILE A 109 -6.85 8.08 -23.19
C ILE A 109 -8.02 8.60 -24.05
N LEU A 110 -7.92 9.82 -24.58
CA LEU A 110 -8.99 10.43 -25.39
C LEU A 110 -9.30 9.59 -26.65
N ASN A 111 -8.26 9.12 -27.35
CA ASN A 111 -8.39 8.29 -28.54
C ASN A 111 -9.00 6.91 -28.24
N GLN A 112 -9.00 6.48 -26.98
CA GLN A 112 -9.60 5.24 -26.53
C GLN A 112 -11.06 5.35 -26.09
N GLN A 113 -11.68 6.54 -26.14
CA GLN A 113 -13.11 6.62 -25.91
C GLN A 113 -13.86 5.85 -27.01
N ASN A 114 -14.84 5.05 -26.59
CA ASN A 114 -15.68 4.27 -27.48
C ASN A 114 -16.77 5.15 -28.11
N ALA A 115 -17.43 4.62 -29.14
CA ALA A 115 -18.52 5.32 -29.82
C ALA A 115 -19.74 5.61 -28.90
N ASP A 116 -19.92 4.81 -27.84
CA ASP A 116 -20.94 5.03 -26.82
C ASP A 116 -20.49 6.04 -25.74
N HIS A 117 -19.30 6.62 -25.89
CA HIS A 117 -18.68 7.59 -24.99
C HIS A 117 -18.13 7.04 -23.65
N GLY A 118 -18.25 5.74 -23.39
CA GLY A 118 -17.51 5.11 -22.31
C GLY A 118 -16.11 4.68 -22.74
N TRP A 119 -15.39 4.00 -21.84
CA TRP A 119 -14.11 3.37 -22.11
C TRP A 119 -14.13 1.89 -21.73
N SER A 120 -13.36 1.09 -22.47
CA SER A 120 -13.01 -0.29 -22.12
C SER A 120 -11.59 -0.37 -21.55
N TYR A 121 -11.21 -1.51 -20.99
CA TYR A 121 -9.85 -1.72 -20.47
C TYR A 121 -8.78 -1.58 -21.58
N ILE A 122 -9.00 -2.27 -22.70
CA ILE A 122 -8.21 -2.17 -23.94
C ILE A 122 -9.19 -1.91 -25.09
N LYS A 123 -8.82 -1.05 -26.03
CA LYS A 123 -9.51 -0.88 -27.31
C LYS A 123 -8.87 -1.80 -28.35
N SER A 124 -9.61 -2.78 -28.87
CA SER A 124 -9.19 -3.57 -30.04
C SER A 124 -10.02 -3.21 -31.27
N ASP A 125 -9.36 -3.15 -32.42
CA ASP A 125 -9.97 -2.71 -33.69
C ASP A 125 -10.97 -3.72 -34.27
N ASP A 126 -10.91 -4.99 -33.83
CA ASP A 126 -11.64 -6.10 -34.47
C ASP A 126 -13.00 -6.46 -33.82
N THR A 127 -13.43 -5.77 -32.75
CA THR A 127 -14.71 -6.09 -32.08
C THR A 127 -15.39 -4.84 -31.52
N PRO A 128 -16.74 -4.74 -31.56
CA PRO A 128 -17.47 -3.70 -30.84
C PRO A 128 -17.10 -3.73 -29.36
N GLN A 129 -16.39 -2.71 -28.89
CA GLN A 129 -15.94 -2.64 -27.51
C GLN A 129 -17.11 -2.29 -26.61
N THR A 130 -17.32 -3.08 -25.57
CA THR A 130 -18.27 -2.76 -24.52
C THR A 130 -17.60 -1.89 -23.48
N SER A 131 -18.10 -0.67 -23.32
CA SER A 131 -17.63 0.23 -22.28
C SER A 131 -17.91 -0.33 -20.89
N GLN A 132 -16.98 -0.07 -19.96
CA GLN A 132 -16.98 -0.60 -18.61
C GLN A 132 -16.99 0.53 -17.58
N ILE A 133 -17.70 0.30 -16.47
CA ILE A 133 -17.86 1.28 -15.39
C ILE A 133 -16.50 1.64 -14.79
N ILE A 134 -15.69 0.64 -14.43
CA ILE A 134 -14.36 0.85 -13.82
C ILE A 134 -13.45 1.65 -14.75
N SER A 135 -13.30 1.23 -16.00
CA SER A 135 -12.43 1.92 -16.96
C SER A 135 -12.89 3.36 -17.22
N THR A 136 -14.20 3.56 -17.39
CA THR A 136 -14.77 4.89 -17.61
C THR A 136 -14.57 5.79 -16.38
N ALA A 137 -14.83 5.29 -15.18
CA ALA A 137 -14.66 6.04 -13.94
C ALA A 137 -13.17 6.42 -13.72
N SER A 138 -12.24 5.49 -13.89
CA SER A 138 -10.79 5.77 -13.75
C SER A 138 -10.32 6.84 -14.74
N ASN A 139 -10.75 6.75 -16.00
CA ASN A 139 -10.41 7.76 -17.01
C ASN A 139 -11.02 9.13 -16.67
N LEU A 140 -12.27 9.18 -16.21
CA LEU A 140 -12.90 10.45 -15.81
C LEU A 140 -12.19 11.11 -14.63
N ILE A 141 -11.77 10.34 -13.62
CA ILE A 141 -10.99 10.85 -12.48
C ILE A 141 -9.69 11.50 -12.96
N ALA A 142 -8.94 10.81 -13.83
CA ALA A 142 -7.69 11.31 -14.36
C ALA A 142 -7.89 12.53 -15.28
N LEU A 143 -8.82 12.44 -16.25
CA LEU A 143 -9.09 13.50 -17.22
C LEU A 143 -9.61 14.78 -16.56
N ASN A 144 -10.35 14.68 -15.45
CA ASN A 144 -10.85 15.85 -14.74
C ASN A 144 -9.72 16.76 -14.20
N ARG A 145 -8.51 16.23 -13.96
CA ARG A 145 -7.31 17.03 -13.64
C ARG A 145 -6.87 17.96 -14.78
N TYR A 146 -7.37 17.69 -15.99
CA TYR A 146 -7.09 18.41 -17.22
C TYR A 146 -8.32 19.13 -17.77
N ASN A 147 -9.38 19.26 -16.96
CA ASN A 147 -10.58 19.99 -17.37
C ASN A 147 -10.23 21.45 -17.71
N GLY A 148 -10.75 21.95 -18.83
CA GLY A 148 -10.42 23.28 -19.37
C GLY A 148 -9.15 23.33 -20.23
N TYR A 149 -8.35 22.27 -20.30
CA TYR A 149 -7.25 22.22 -21.27
C TYR A 149 -7.73 21.82 -22.66
N SER A 150 -7.01 22.37 -23.64
CA SER A 150 -7.04 21.92 -25.03
C SER A 150 -5.69 21.33 -25.38
N ILE A 151 -5.68 20.12 -25.93
CA ILE A 151 -4.46 19.34 -26.19
C ILE A 151 -4.43 19.02 -27.68
N ASP A 152 -3.28 19.24 -28.30
CA ASP A 152 -3.02 18.82 -29.67
C ASP A 152 -2.76 17.32 -29.69
N CYS A 153 -3.77 16.56 -30.07
CA CYS A 153 -3.62 15.13 -30.33
C CYS A 153 -3.31 14.95 -31.81
N THR A 154 -2.12 14.43 -32.11
CA THR A 154 -1.72 14.00 -33.45
C THR A 154 -1.70 12.48 -33.48
N ASP A 155 -2.72 11.89 -34.09
CA ASP A 155 -2.83 10.46 -34.41
C ASP A 155 -3.58 10.34 -35.76
N ASP A 156 -3.55 9.18 -36.42
CA ASP A 156 -4.15 8.90 -37.73
C ASP A 156 -5.67 9.22 -37.80
N GLN A 157 -6.33 9.46 -36.67
CA GLN A 157 -7.76 9.75 -36.55
C GLN A 157 -8.10 11.20 -36.11
N ILE A 158 -7.16 11.93 -35.51
CA ILE A 158 -7.38 13.28 -34.96
C ILE A 158 -6.14 14.12 -35.26
N ASN A 159 -6.31 15.18 -36.06
CA ASN A 159 -5.28 16.19 -36.34
C ASN A 159 -5.83 17.57 -35.98
N ASN A 160 -6.22 17.76 -34.72
CA ASN A 160 -6.76 19.01 -34.21
C ASN A 160 -6.54 19.14 -32.70
N SER A 161 -6.48 20.38 -32.22
CA SER A 161 -6.63 20.71 -30.80
C SER A 161 -7.99 20.22 -30.29
N VAL A 162 -8.00 19.31 -29.32
CA VAL A 162 -9.23 18.79 -28.70
C VAL A 162 -9.40 19.32 -27.28
N ALA A 163 -10.62 19.75 -26.95
CA ALA A 163 -10.97 20.15 -25.60
C ALA A 163 -11.26 18.92 -24.74
N VAL A 164 -10.46 18.71 -23.69
CA VAL A 164 -10.60 17.56 -22.78
C VAL A 164 -12.01 17.51 -22.16
N GLY A 165 -12.58 18.68 -21.87
CA GLY A 165 -13.93 18.82 -21.31
C GLY A 165 -15.03 18.17 -22.15
N ASN A 166 -14.89 18.07 -23.48
CA ASN A 166 -15.89 17.42 -24.32
C ASN A 166 -15.97 15.91 -24.04
N TYR A 167 -14.82 15.25 -23.88
CA TYR A 167 -14.74 13.82 -23.56
C TYR A 167 -15.19 13.54 -22.13
N ILE A 168 -14.89 14.44 -21.19
CA ILE A 168 -15.41 14.36 -19.82
C ILE A 168 -16.95 14.44 -19.84
N ASN A 169 -17.53 15.40 -20.56
CA ASN A 169 -18.97 15.62 -20.60
C ASN A 169 -19.74 14.43 -21.21
N THR A 170 -19.23 13.85 -22.30
CA THR A 170 -19.86 12.66 -22.90
C THR A 170 -19.66 11.42 -22.04
N GLY A 171 -18.47 11.25 -21.46
CA GLY A 171 -18.15 10.13 -20.58
C GLY A 171 -18.94 10.12 -19.28
N ILE A 172 -19.09 11.29 -18.62
CA ILE A 172 -19.86 11.39 -17.40
C ILE A 172 -21.36 11.18 -17.66
N ALA A 173 -21.88 11.60 -18.82
CA ALA A 173 -23.23 11.30 -19.24
C ALA A 173 -23.45 9.79 -19.43
N TRP A 174 -22.50 9.10 -20.08
CA TRP A 174 -22.53 7.64 -20.19
C TRP A 174 -22.50 6.97 -18.81
N LEU A 175 -21.61 7.43 -17.91
CA LEU A 175 -21.49 6.87 -16.56
C LEU A 175 -22.81 7.03 -15.80
N LYS A 176 -23.42 8.23 -15.78
CA LYS A 176 -24.73 8.48 -15.14
C LYS A 176 -25.80 7.51 -15.64
N ALA A 177 -25.82 7.21 -16.94
CA ALA A 177 -26.76 6.26 -17.54
C ALA A 177 -26.58 4.81 -17.06
N GLN A 178 -25.42 4.46 -16.46
CA GLN A 178 -25.18 3.14 -15.89
C GLN A 178 -25.76 2.95 -14.48
N GLN A 179 -26.19 4.01 -13.81
CA GLN A 179 -26.76 3.91 -12.46
C GLN A 179 -27.99 3.00 -12.45
N LYS A 180 -28.04 2.09 -11.49
CA LYS A 180 -29.14 1.14 -11.33
C LYS A 180 -30.19 1.69 -10.38
N LEU A 181 -31.43 1.68 -10.84
CA LEU A 181 -32.58 2.14 -10.08
C LEU A 181 -33.64 1.03 -9.98
N PRO A 182 -34.31 0.87 -8.82
CA PRO A 182 -34.05 1.57 -7.57
C PRO A 182 -32.74 1.09 -6.91
N GLY A 183 -32.09 1.94 -6.12
CA GLY A 183 -30.92 1.56 -5.30
C GLY A 183 -29.71 2.48 -5.45
N GLY A 184 -29.48 3.08 -6.62
CA GLY A 184 -28.43 4.08 -6.82
C GLY A 184 -27.02 3.53 -7.05
N GLY A 185 -26.85 2.21 -6.99
CA GLY A 185 -25.58 1.54 -7.22
C GLY A 185 -25.17 1.47 -8.68
N PHE A 186 -23.90 1.15 -8.92
CA PHE A 186 -23.32 0.92 -10.23
C PHE A 186 -22.81 -0.51 -10.31
N GLY A 187 -23.18 -1.24 -11.36
CA GLY A 187 -22.69 -2.59 -11.58
C GLY A 187 -22.96 -3.12 -12.97
N GLN A 188 -22.00 -3.86 -13.52
CA GLN A 188 -22.17 -4.55 -14.79
C GLN A 188 -23.10 -5.75 -14.64
N GLY A 189 -24.30 -5.65 -15.20
CA GLY A 189 -25.30 -6.73 -15.17
C GLY A 189 -25.89 -7.04 -13.79
N SER A 190 -25.60 -6.23 -12.77
CA SER A 190 -26.11 -6.39 -11.40
C SER A 190 -26.83 -5.10 -10.94
N ALA A 191 -27.46 -5.15 -9.76
CA ALA A 191 -28.06 -3.96 -9.12
C ALA A 191 -27.02 -2.95 -8.59
N GLY A 192 -25.74 -3.33 -8.61
CA GLY A 192 -24.62 -2.52 -8.13
C GLY A 192 -23.65 -3.34 -7.29
N THR A 193 -22.35 -3.08 -7.43
CA THR A 193 -21.31 -3.64 -6.55
C THR A 193 -20.64 -2.52 -5.77
N VAL A 194 -20.11 -2.83 -4.58
CA VAL A 194 -19.38 -1.86 -3.75
C VAL A 194 -18.21 -1.25 -4.54
N LEU A 195 -17.43 -2.09 -5.23
CA LEU A 195 -16.24 -1.66 -5.96
C LEU A 195 -16.59 -0.70 -7.12
N GLU A 196 -17.51 -1.11 -8.00
CA GLU A 196 -17.90 -0.30 -9.15
C GLU A 196 -18.59 0.99 -8.70
N THR A 197 -19.43 0.92 -7.65
CA THR A 197 -20.10 2.10 -7.10
C THR A 197 -19.11 3.07 -6.46
N SER A 198 -18.08 2.59 -5.77
CA SER A 198 -17.06 3.46 -5.15
C SER A 198 -16.25 4.23 -6.19
N LEU A 199 -15.82 3.55 -7.26
CA LEU A 199 -15.13 4.18 -8.38
C LEU A 199 -16.04 5.16 -9.15
N ALA A 200 -17.28 4.76 -9.43
CA ALA A 200 -18.26 5.63 -10.07
C ALA A 200 -18.54 6.88 -9.22
N TYR A 201 -18.68 6.71 -7.89
CA TYR A 201 -18.85 7.82 -6.96
C TYR A 201 -17.66 8.79 -7.01
N ARG A 202 -16.41 8.31 -6.95
CA ARG A 202 -15.20 9.16 -7.10
C ARG A 202 -15.24 9.98 -8.39
N ALA A 203 -15.58 9.35 -9.50
CA ALA A 203 -15.67 10.03 -10.80
C ALA A 203 -16.80 11.08 -10.82
N LEU A 204 -17.98 10.74 -10.29
CA LEU A 204 -19.13 11.66 -10.19
C LEU A 204 -18.79 12.87 -9.33
N VAL A 205 -18.21 12.67 -8.14
CA VAL A 205 -17.81 13.77 -7.26
C VAL A 205 -16.72 14.63 -7.90
N ALA A 206 -15.73 14.01 -8.54
CA ALA A 206 -14.65 14.75 -9.20
C ALA A 206 -15.18 15.67 -10.30
N VAL A 207 -16.12 15.19 -11.12
CA VAL A 207 -16.61 15.92 -12.31
C VAL A 207 -17.80 16.84 -12.00
N LEU A 208 -18.72 16.40 -11.14
CA LEU A 208 -20.02 17.06 -10.90
C LEU A 208 -20.14 17.70 -9.51
N GLY A 209 -19.27 17.33 -8.58
CA GLY A 209 -19.36 17.71 -7.17
C GLY A 209 -20.20 16.74 -6.33
N ALA A 210 -20.03 16.85 -5.00
CA ALA A 210 -20.67 15.94 -4.04
C ALA A 210 -22.20 16.11 -3.94
N ASP A 211 -22.73 17.27 -4.34
CA ASP A 211 -24.15 17.60 -4.26
C ASP A 211 -24.97 17.13 -5.50
N ASP A 212 -24.31 16.59 -6.55
CA ASP A 212 -25.04 16.03 -7.70
C ASP A 212 -25.91 14.84 -7.25
N SER A 213 -27.16 14.81 -7.72
CA SER A 213 -28.15 13.83 -7.26
C SER A 213 -27.76 12.38 -7.55
N VAL A 214 -27.01 12.12 -8.64
CA VAL A 214 -26.50 10.78 -8.97
C VAL A 214 -25.35 10.41 -8.02
N ALA A 215 -24.47 11.36 -7.71
CA ALA A 215 -23.40 11.17 -6.72
C ALA A 215 -23.98 10.86 -5.33
N VAL A 216 -24.94 11.67 -4.86
CA VAL A 216 -25.63 11.44 -3.58
C VAL A 216 -26.32 10.07 -3.55
N SER A 217 -26.98 9.68 -4.65
CA SER A 217 -27.63 8.37 -4.72
C SER A 217 -26.62 7.21 -4.67
N ALA A 218 -25.43 7.37 -5.26
CA ALA A 218 -24.35 6.38 -5.19
C ALA A 218 -23.74 6.29 -3.79
N GLN A 219 -23.57 7.44 -3.12
CA GLN A 219 -23.14 7.50 -1.73
C GLN A 219 -24.12 6.77 -0.82
N ASN A 220 -25.43 7.03 -0.97
CA ASN A 220 -26.48 6.37 -0.20
C ASN A 220 -26.47 4.85 -0.41
N PHE A 221 -26.22 4.39 -1.64
CA PHE A 221 -26.01 2.96 -1.91
C PHE A 221 -24.84 2.42 -1.07
N LEU A 222 -23.67 3.07 -1.12
CA LEU A 222 -22.49 2.64 -0.36
C LEU A 222 -22.79 2.60 1.14
N VAL A 223 -23.34 3.66 1.71
CA VAL A 223 -23.71 3.70 3.14
C VAL A 223 -24.66 2.55 3.51
N ALA A 224 -25.64 2.24 2.65
CA ALA A 224 -26.56 1.13 2.87
C ALA A 224 -25.91 -0.26 2.74
N GLN A 225 -24.75 -0.38 2.08
CA GLN A 225 -23.96 -1.61 1.99
C GLN A 225 -22.98 -1.80 3.14
N GLN A 226 -22.84 -0.81 4.04
CA GLN A 226 -21.92 -0.92 5.17
C GLN A 226 -22.42 -1.99 6.16
N GLN A 227 -21.52 -2.89 6.56
CA GLN A 227 -21.80 -3.93 7.55
C GLN A 227 -21.70 -3.36 8.97
N ALA A 228 -22.25 -4.09 9.95
CA ALA A 228 -22.31 -3.63 11.35
C ALA A 228 -20.93 -3.42 12.01
N ASP A 229 -19.89 -4.08 11.50
CA ASP A 229 -18.49 -3.89 11.92
C ASP A 229 -17.78 -2.77 11.13
N GLY A 230 -18.52 -2.02 10.32
CA GLY A 230 -18.03 -0.90 9.52
C GLY A 230 -17.38 -1.30 8.19
N ASN A 231 -17.30 -2.59 7.86
CA ASN A 231 -16.68 -3.05 6.61
C ASN A 231 -17.63 -2.93 5.40
N TRP A 232 -17.05 -3.00 4.20
CA TRP A 232 -17.76 -3.28 2.97
C TRP A 232 -17.24 -4.54 2.29
N GLY A 233 -18.10 -5.19 1.51
CA GLY A 233 -17.70 -6.28 0.62
C GLY A 233 -17.31 -7.57 1.34
N ASP A 234 -18.04 -7.95 2.39
CA ASP A 234 -17.82 -9.21 3.13
C ASP A 234 -16.40 -9.34 3.70
N LYS A 235 -15.92 -8.26 4.33
CA LYS A 235 -14.58 -8.13 4.90
C LYS A 235 -13.44 -8.05 3.88
N ASP A 236 -13.76 -7.81 2.60
CA ASP A 236 -12.77 -7.46 1.61
C ASP A 236 -12.13 -6.10 1.97
N THR A 237 -10.82 -6.15 2.27
CA THR A 237 -10.05 -4.99 2.70
C THR A 237 -9.91 -3.96 1.58
N LEU A 238 -9.77 -4.41 0.33
CA LEU A 238 -9.64 -3.54 -0.82
C LEU A 238 -10.97 -2.82 -1.08
N ALA A 239 -12.10 -3.53 -1.05
CA ALA A 239 -13.42 -2.93 -1.20
C ALA A 239 -13.69 -1.89 -0.10
N THR A 240 -13.40 -2.24 1.16
CA THR A 240 -13.55 -1.34 2.31
C THR A 240 -12.70 -0.07 2.14
N THR A 241 -11.41 -0.22 1.83
CA THR A 241 -10.48 0.92 1.74
C THR A 241 -10.72 1.79 0.52
N LEU A 242 -11.10 1.21 -0.63
CA LEU A 242 -11.50 1.98 -1.81
C LEU A 242 -12.80 2.74 -1.58
N THR A 243 -13.77 2.14 -0.88
CA THR A 243 -15.02 2.82 -0.50
C THR A 243 -14.71 3.99 0.43
N LEU A 244 -13.88 3.76 1.44
CA LEU A 244 -13.51 4.81 2.39
C LEU A 244 -12.74 5.97 1.71
N ALA A 245 -11.78 5.66 0.83
CA ALA A 245 -11.06 6.67 0.04
C ALA A 245 -11.97 7.40 -0.97
N ALA A 246 -13.11 6.81 -1.33
CA ALA A 246 -14.07 7.41 -2.25
C ALA A 246 -14.98 8.42 -1.56
N LEU A 247 -15.40 8.12 -0.32
CA LEU A 247 -16.33 8.95 0.43
C LEU A 247 -15.72 10.33 0.76
N PRO A 248 -16.53 11.40 0.87
CA PRO A 248 -16.03 12.72 1.16
C PRO A 248 -15.23 12.71 2.44
N SER A 249 -14.05 13.33 2.41
CA SER A 249 -13.33 13.69 3.62
C SER A 249 -14.16 14.72 4.36
N THR A 250 -15.02 14.29 5.29
CA THR A 250 -15.30 15.18 6.42
C THR A 250 -13.99 15.23 7.20
N THR A 251 -13.37 16.40 7.31
CA THR A 251 -12.39 16.61 8.37
C THR A 251 -13.17 16.47 9.67
N LEU A 252 -13.21 15.23 10.16
CA LEU A 252 -13.74 14.94 11.47
C LEU A 252 -12.82 15.70 12.43
N ALA A 253 -13.41 16.47 13.35
CA ALA A 253 -12.63 17.21 14.32
C ALA A 253 -11.73 16.23 15.09
N ASP A 254 -10.45 16.57 15.20
CA ASP A 254 -9.45 15.91 16.04
C ASP A 254 -8.86 17.05 16.89
N ASN A 255 -9.61 17.40 17.94
CA ASN A 255 -9.34 18.60 18.72
C ASN A 255 -8.06 18.45 19.57
N ASP A 256 -7.74 17.23 19.99
CA ASP A 256 -6.57 16.93 20.80
C ASP A 256 -5.33 16.51 19.99
N LYS A 257 -5.49 16.36 18.66
CA LYS A 257 -4.44 16.15 17.66
C LYS A 257 -3.70 14.85 17.83
N ASP A 258 -4.39 13.83 18.30
CA ASP A 258 -3.80 12.53 18.52
C ASP A 258 -3.87 11.65 17.26
N GLY A 259 -4.62 12.07 16.24
CA GLY A 259 -4.79 11.36 14.97
C GLY A 259 -6.04 10.50 14.90
N LEU A 260 -6.90 10.51 15.91
CA LEU A 260 -8.25 10.00 15.85
C LEU A 260 -9.24 11.16 15.79
N PRO A 261 -10.34 11.01 15.05
CA PRO A 261 -11.36 12.01 15.13
C PRO A 261 -12.28 11.82 16.35
N ASP A 262 -12.62 12.93 17.01
CA ASP A 262 -13.50 13.06 18.17
C ASP A 262 -14.83 12.28 18.01
N GLY A 263 -15.36 12.22 16.78
CA GLY A 263 -16.61 11.51 16.47
C GLY A 263 -16.50 9.98 16.54
N VAL A 264 -15.28 9.44 16.55
CA VAL A 264 -14.99 8.01 16.75
C VAL A 264 -14.72 7.74 18.24
N GLU A 265 -14.30 8.76 18.98
CA GLU A 265 -13.97 8.71 20.41
C GLU A 265 -15.21 8.86 21.29
N THR A 266 -16.26 8.12 20.96
CA THR A 266 -17.47 8.10 21.78
C THR A 266 -17.46 6.90 22.72
N PRO A 267 -18.20 6.96 23.86
CA PRO A 267 -18.40 5.81 24.74
C PRO A 267 -18.93 4.56 24.01
N GLU A 268 -19.68 4.75 22.94
CA GLU A 268 -20.30 3.68 22.15
C GLU A 268 -19.36 3.01 21.15
N LEU A 269 -18.32 3.73 20.68
CA LEU A 269 -17.41 3.23 19.64
C LEU A 269 -16.06 2.79 20.23
N LEU A 270 -15.45 3.62 21.08
CA LEU A 270 -14.10 3.39 21.60
C LEU A 270 -13.96 3.59 23.11
N GLY A 271 -14.94 4.18 23.79
CA GLY A 271 -14.85 4.40 25.23
C GLY A 271 -13.85 5.49 25.65
N THR A 272 -13.37 6.29 24.71
CA THR A 272 -12.34 7.32 24.90
C THR A 272 -12.96 8.72 25.08
N ASN A 273 -12.16 9.69 25.53
CA ASN A 273 -12.64 11.07 25.73
C ASN A 273 -12.09 11.94 24.60
N PRO A 274 -12.95 12.57 23.77
CA PRO A 274 -12.57 13.32 22.57
C PRO A 274 -11.82 14.64 22.84
N ASN A 275 -11.37 14.87 24.08
CA ASN A 275 -10.63 16.07 24.47
C ASN A 275 -9.27 15.71 25.12
N LEU A 276 -8.90 14.43 25.10
CA LEU A 276 -7.71 13.88 25.76
C LEU A 276 -6.97 13.02 24.75
N ALA A 277 -5.80 13.50 24.29
CA ALA A 277 -4.97 12.77 23.33
C ALA A 277 -4.61 11.36 23.84
N ASP A 278 -5.37 10.35 23.41
CA ASP A 278 -5.36 8.99 23.95
C ASP A 278 -5.27 7.90 22.84
N SER A 279 -5.24 8.30 21.57
CA SER A 279 -5.01 7.44 20.39
C SER A 279 -3.72 6.63 20.43
N ARG A 280 -2.75 7.06 21.26
CA ARG A 280 -1.54 6.28 21.53
C ARG A 280 -1.85 4.93 22.18
N THR A 281 -3.08 4.73 22.65
CA THR A 281 -3.54 3.56 23.39
C THR A 281 -4.74 2.81 22.77
N LEU A 282 -5.21 3.18 21.58
CA LEU A 282 -6.21 2.36 20.89
C LEU A 282 -5.61 1.04 20.40
N ILE A 283 -5.99 -0.04 21.06
CA ILE A 283 -5.67 -1.42 20.66
C ILE A 283 -6.70 -1.88 19.63
N LYS A 284 -6.24 -2.35 18.46
CA LYS A 284 -7.06 -3.10 17.50
C LYS A 284 -7.57 -4.40 18.13
N GLY A 285 -8.88 -4.61 18.13
CA GLY A 285 -9.50 -5.89 18.47
C GLY A 285 -9.28 -6.95 17.37
N ASN A 286 -8.84 -8.14 17.76
CA ASN A 286 -8.85 -9.37 16.95
C ASN A 286 -9.70 -10.47 17.59
N GLY A 287 -10.56 -10.13 18.55
CA GLY A 287 -11.43 -11.08 19.23
C GLY A 287 -10.74 -12.02 20.23
N MET A 288 -9.41 -11.93 20.44
CA MET A 288 -8.70 -12.56 21.56
C MET A 288 -7.42 -11.79 21.88
N GLU A 289 -7.40 -11.01 22.97
CA GLU A 289 -6.45 -11.18 24.09
C GLU A 289 -6.42 -10.01 25.10
N THR A 290 -5.90 -10.40 26.26
CA THR A 290 -5.64 -9.73 27.54
C THR A 290 -5.06 -8.32 27.50
N ALA A 291 -5.55 -7.50 28.44
CA ALA A 291 -5.19 -6.10 28.66
C ALA A 291 -3.70 -5.84 28.90
N GLY A 292 -3.21 -4.71 28.36
CA GLY A 292 -2.03 -4.00 28.87
C GLY A 292 -0.79 -3.94 27.98
N THR A 293 -0.88 -4.09 26.66
CA THR A 293 0.30 -4.08 25.76
C THR A 293 0.43 -2.75 24.99
N THR A 294 1.43 -1.91 25.30
CA THR A 294 1.55 -0.49 24.87
C THR A 294 2.90 -0.12 24.22
N THR A 295 3.59 -1.01 23.49
CA THR A 295 4.86 -0.63 22.84
C THR A 295 5.06 -1.25 21.46
N ALA A 296 5.87 -0.59 20.62
CA ALA A 296 6.28 -1.08 19.31
C ALA A 296 6.80 -2.52 19.40
N MET A 297 6.36 -3.36 18.46
CA MET A 297 6.74 -4.77 18.42
C MET A 297 8.25 -4.89 18.29
N ILE A 298 8.90 -5.60 19.21
CA ILE A 298 10.31 -5.96 19.03
C ILE A 298 10.39 -7.05 17.98
N LEU A 299 11.00 -6.73 16.83
CA LEU A 299 11.31 -7.70 15.79
C LEU A 299 12.79 -8.07 15.91
N ALA A 300 13.05 -9.35 16.16
CA ALA A 300 14.41 -9.87 16.23
C ALA A 300 14.59 -11.11 15.36
N GLN A 301 15.81 -11.30 14.87
CA GLN A 301 16.20 -12.46 14.09
C GLN A 301 17.17 -13.31 14.87
N ALA A 302 16.91 -14.61 14.93
CA ALA A 302 17.80 -15.61 15.48
C ALA A 302 18.14 -16.66 14.42
N THR A 303 19.21 -17.42 14.64
CA THR A 303 19.60 -18.51 13.74
C THR A 303 19.50 -19.83 14.47
N LEU A 304 18.86 -20.83 13.84
CA LEU A 304 18.71 -22.17 14.40
C LEU A 304 20.07 -22.74 14.84
N ASN A 305 20.11 -23.30 16.05
CA ASN A 305 21.30 -23.92 16.65
C ASN A 305 22.51 -22.98 16.85
N GLN A 306 22.31 -21.67 16.83
CA GLN A 306 23.35 -20.67 17.15
C GLN A 306 23.02 -19.92 18.44
N PRO A 307 24.02 -19.55 19.27
CA PRO A 307 23.79 -18.73 20.45
C PRO A 307 23.11 -17.41 20.08
N TYR A 308 22.09 -17.03 20.85
CA TYR A 308 21.34 -15.81 20.68
C TYR A 308 21.28 -15.06 22.01
N SER A 309 21.44 -13.74 21.96
CA SER A 309 21.29 -12.86 23.11
C SER A 309 20.78 -11.50 22.65
N THR A 310 19.70 -11.03 23.28
CA THR A 310 19.20 -9.66 23.14
C THR A 310 18.71 -9.16 24.48
N THR A 311 18.76 -7.85 24.71
CA THR A 311 18.26 -7.23 25.94
C THR A 311 17.09 -6.32 25.61
N LEU A 312 15.98 -6.53 26.30
CA LEU A 312 14.79 -5.70 26.18
C LEU A 312 15.02 -4.36 26.89
N ALA A 313 14.57 -3.26 26.29
CA ALA A 313 14.70 -1.92 26.85
C ALA A 313 13.40 -1.50 27.57
N GLY A 314 13.51 -1.04 28.81
CA GLY A 314 12.39 -0.50 29.59
C GLY A 314 12.42 1.03 29.55
N ASN A 315 11.26 1.66 29.34
CA ASN A 315 11.13 3.12 29.29
C ASN A 315 10.07 3.60 30.28
N GLY A 316 10.40 4.66 31.05
CA GLY A 316 9.51 5.29 32.03
C GLY A 316 9.38 4.52 33.34
N GLY A 317 8.74 5.15 34.34
CA GLY A 317 8.57 4.58 35.66
C GLY A 317 9.84 4.55 36.52
N THR A 318 9.67 4.17 37.78
CA THR A 318 10.72 4.16 38.80
C THR A 318 11.33 2.77 38.93
N GLN A 319 12.61 2.66 38.56
CA GLN A 319 13.40 1.42 38.66
C GLN A 319 13.39 0.85 40.10
N PRO A 320 13.53 -0.49 40.27
CA PRO A 320 13.98 -1.49 39.28
C PRO A 320 12.87 -2.04 38.37
N TYR A 321 13.25 -2.49 37.17
CA TYR A 321 12.34 -3.18 36.25
C TYR A 321 12.34 -4.69 36.50
N THR A 322 11.17 -5.30 36.32
CA THR A 322 10.96 -6.75 36.27
C THR A 322 10.31 -7.15 34.96
N TRP A 323 10.68 -8.34 34.47
CA TRP A 323 10.35 -8.82 33.14
C TRP A 323 9.71 -10.20 33.21
N SER A 324 8.62 -10.42 32.49
CA SER A 324 7.98 -11.75 32.40
C SER A 324 7.32 -11.95 31.04
N VAL A 325 7.26 -13.19 30.54
CA VAL A 325 6.41 -13.52 29.38
C VAL A 325 5.02 -13.82 29.91
N ILE A 326 4.00 -13.13 29.36
CA ILE A 326 2.62 -13.21 29.83
C ILE A 326 1.66 -13.86 28.81
N SER A 327 2.04 -13.93 27.53
CA SER A 327 1.31 -14.65 26.48
C SER A 327 2.28 -15.13 25.39
N GLY A 328 1.91 -16.16 24.64
CA GLY A 328 2.75 -16.83 23.65
C GLY A 328 3.97 -17.54 24.26
N SER A 329 4.96 -17.82 23.42
CA SER A 329 6.20 -18.48 23.85
C SER A 329 7.41 -17.92 23.12
N LEU A 330 8.55 -17.93 23.81
CA LEU A 330 9.84 -17.76 23.15
C LEU A 330 10.15 -19.02 22.31
N PRO A 331 11.01 -18.92 21.28
CA PRO A 331 11.53 -20.09 20.60
C PRO A 331 12.12 -21.10 21.59
N ASP A 332 11.85 -22.39 21.37
CA ASP A 332 12.42 -23.47 22.19
C ASP A 332 13.94 -23.31 22.31
N GLY A 333 14.44 -23.30 23.55
CA GLY A 333 15.85 -23.09 23.86
C GLY A 333 16.25 -21.63 24.13
N LEU A 334 15.33 -20.67 24.04
CA LEU A 334 15.50 -19.30 24.55
C LEU A 334 14.74 -19.08 25.86
N THR A 335 15.31 -18.25 26.73
CA THR A 335 14.71 -17.89 28.03
C THR A 335 14.83 -16.39 28.29
N LEU A 336 13.85 -15.82 28.99
CA LEU A 336 13.87 -14.43 29.45
C LEU A 336 14.36 -14.36 30.90
N ASN A 337 15.39 -13.56 31.15
CA ASN A 337 15.85 -13.23 32.49
C ASN A 337 14.97 -12.14 33.10
N GLY A 338 14.25 -12.48 34.17
CA GLY A 338 13.22 -11.62 34.75
C GLY A 338 13.70 -10.35 35.45
N THR A 339 15.00 -10.19 35.71
CA THR A 339 15.55 -8.98 36.37
C THR A 339 16.34 -8.10 35.43
N THR A 340 16.95 -8.67 34.40
CA THR A 340 17.77 -7.92 33.42
C THR A 340 17.06 -7.64 32.11
N GLY A 341 15.94 -8.34 31.83
CA GLY A 341 15.24 -8.25 30.55
C GLY A 341 16.00 -8.92 29.40
N GLN A 342 17.04 -9.71 29.68
CA GLN A 342 17.81 -10.39 28.65
C GLN A 342 17.12 -11.67 28.17
N ILE A 343 16.85 -11.77 26.88
CA ILE A 343 16.48 -13.02 26.21
C ILE A 343 17.75 -13.70 25.71
N SER A 344 18.02 -14.92 26.16
CA SER A 344 19.23 -15.65 25.75
C SER A 344 19.04 -17.16 25.69
N GLY A 345 19.90 -17.81 24.91
CA GLY A 345 19.94 -19.27 24.76
C GLY A 345 20.31 -19.68 23.33
N THR A 346 19.90 -20.89 22.94
CA THR A 346 20.13 -21.45 21.59
C THR A 346 18.81 -21.98 21.05
N PRO A 347 18.21 -21.37 20.01
CA PRO A 347 16.92 -21.79 19.51
C PRO A 347 17.03 -23.12 18.75
N THR A 348 16.13 -24.06 19.02
CA THR A 348 16.15 -25.43 18.45
C THR A 348 15.06 -25.68 17.41
N GLN A 349 14.15 -24.74 17.20
CA GLN A 349 13.06 -24.83 16.23
C GLN A 349 13.00 -23.60 15.32
N ARG A 350 12.75 -23.82 14.03
CA ARG A 350 12.55 -22.74 13.04
C ARG A 350 11.12 -22.23 13.06
N GLY A 351 10.94 -20.96 12.74
CA GLY A 351 9.62 -20.35 12.60
C GLY A 351 9.55 -18.93 13.14
N ALA A 352 8.35 -18.34 13.04
CA ALA A 352 8.01 -17.09 13.69
C ALA A 352 7.40 -17.40 15.06
N PHE A 353 8.02 -16.89 16.13
CA PHE A 353 7.52 -17.07 17.49
C PHE A 353 7.05 -15.72 18.01
N ASN A 354 5.74 -15.60 18.21
CA ASN A 354 5.10 -14.41 18.75
C ASN A 354 4.89 -14.58 20.25
N PHE A 355 5.23 -13.55 21.02
CA PHE A 355 5.04 -13.54 22.47
C PHE A 355 4.72 -12.13 22.95
N VAL A 356 4.13 -12.03 24.13
CA VAL A 356 3.92 -10.78 24.85
C VAL A 356 4.70 -10.86 26.15
N TYR A 357 5.56 -9.89 26.40
CA TYR A 357 6.26 -9.76 27.67
C TYR A 357 5.77 -8.53 28.44
N ARG A 358 5.85 -8.57 29.76
CA ARG A 358 5.54 -7.47 30.67
C ARG A 358 6.80 -6.89 31.25
N VAL A 359 6.86 -5.56 31.31
CA VAL A 359 7.82 -4.74 32.03
C VAL A 359 7.09 -4.09 33.18
N ALA A 360 7.50 -4.36 34.41
CA ALA A 360 6.93 -3.75 35.61
C ALA A 360 8.00 -2.99 36.39
N ALA A 361 7.72 -1.71 36.65
CA ALA A 361 8.40 -0.82 37.58
C ALA A 361 7.52 -0.63 38.84
N ALA A 362 7.98 0.18 39.79
CA ALA A 362 7.23 0.43 41.03
C ALA A 362 5.86 1.13 40.80
N ASP A 363 5.78 1.98 39.78
CA ASP A 363 4.66 2.88 39.47
C ASP A 363 4.09 2.66 38.05
N LEU A 364 4.61 1.68 37.30
CA LEU A 364 4.29 1.47 35.90
C LEU A 364 4.30 -0.01 35.53
N GLN A 365 3.28 -0.45 34.80
CA GLN A 365 3.29 -1.76 34.13
C GLN A 365 2.95 -1.57 32.66
N ILE A 366 3.83 -2.08 31.80
CA ILE A 366 3.71 -2.04 30.35
C ILE A 366 3.87 -3.45 29.83
N SER A 367 2.99 -3.90 28.95
CA SER A 367 3.25 -5.12 28.17
C SER A 367 3.69 -4.73 26.76
N VAL A 368 4.49 -5.57 26.12
CA VAL A 368 5.05 -5.33 24.80
C VAL A 368 4.98 -6.61 23.98
N ALA A 369 4.57 -6.49 22.73
CA ALA A 369 4.61 -7.61 21.80
C ALA A 369 6.04 -7.80 21.27
N GLY A 370 6.45 -9.05 21.09
CA GLY A 370 7.72 -9.43 20.47
C GLY A 370 7.51 -10.53 19.44
N GLN A 371 8.32 -10.49 18.39
CA GLN A 371 8.48 -11.60 17.45
C GLN A 371 9.96 -11.92 17.29
N ILE A 372 10.31 -13.19 17.49
CA ILE A 372 11.62 -13.72 17.10
C ILE A 372 11.42 -14.64 15.90
N TYR A 373 12.07 -14.29 14.79
CA TYR A 373 12.12 -15.15 13.61
C TYR A 373 13.39 -16.00 13.64
N VAL A 374 13.23 -17.31 13.75
CA VAL A 374 14.35 -18.26 13.75
C VAL A 374 14.60 -18.77 12.32
N ASN A 375 15.65 -18.24 11.72
CA ASN A 375 16.10 -18.59 10.39
C ASN A 375 16.89 -19.91 10.38
N ALA A 376 16.92 -20.57 9.22
CA ALA A 376 17.94 -21.58 8.96
C ALA A 376 19.35 -20.96 9.04
N PRO A 377 20.38 -21.72 9.47
CA PRO A 377 21.75 -21.29 9.28
C PRO A 377 21.97 -21.07 7.78
N ILE A 378 22.67 -20.00 7.43
CA ILE A 378 23.14 -19.80 6.06
C ILE A 378 23.91 -21.06 5.69
N GLN A 379 23.37 -21.83 4.74
CA GLN A 379 24.08 -22.96 4.17
C GLN A 379 25.18 -22.36 3.31
N VAL A 380 26.41 -22.33 3.82
CA VAL A 380 27.57 -22.22 2.93
C VAL A 380 27.56 -23.50 2.12
N PRO A 381 27.48 -23.45 0.78
CA PRO A 381 27.47 -24.67 -0.03
C PRO A 381 28.70 -25.51 0.34
N ASP A 382 28.47 -26.76 0.74
CA ASP A 382 29.57 -27.72 0.83
C ASP A 382 30.22 -27.79 -0.54
N MET A 383 31.50 -27.48 -0.60
CA MET A 383 32.27 -27.60 -1.82
C MET A 383 32.27 -29.08 -2.20
N PRO A 384 31.63 -29.50 -3.31
CA PRO A 384 31.54 -30.91 -3.63
C PRO A 384 32.96 -31.47 -3.82
N GLY A 385 33.17 -32.75 -3.47
CA GLY A 385 34.52 -33.33 -3.40
C GLY A 385 35.35 -33.14 -4.67
N TRP A 386 34.70 -33.14 -5.85
CA TRP A 386 35.36 -32.83 -7.12
C TRP A 386 35.87 -31.38 -7.20
N ALA A 387 35.11 -30.41 -6.68
CA ALA A 387 35.50 -29.01 -6.65
C ALA A 387 36.64 -28.81 -5.66
N ALA A 388 36.59 -29.45 -4.48
CA ALA A 388 37.68 -29.43 -3.50
C ALA A 388 38.99 -29.99 -4.09
N LEU A 389 38.91 -31.08 -4.86
CA LEU A 389 40.04 -31.64 -5.60
C LEU A 389 40.57 -30.69 -6.67
N LEU A 390 39.71 -30.00 -7.42
CA LEU A 390 40.12 -29.00 -8.40
C LEU A 390 40.81 -27.79 -7.75
N LEU A 391 40.29 -27.30 -6.63
CA LEU A 391 40.92 -26.21 -5.89
C LEU A 391 42.28 -26.64 -5.31
N ALA A 392 42.38 -27.85 -4.76
CA ALA A 392 43.65 -28.41 -4.31
C ALA A 392 44.65 -28.55 -5.46
N ALA A 393 44.21 -29.05 -6.63
CA ALA A 393 45.05 -29.15 -7.82
C ALA A 393 45.50 -27.78 -8.32
N ALA A 394 44.61 -26.78 -8.33
CA ALA A 394 44.91 -25.40 -8.71
C ALA A 394 45.92 -24.75 -7.74
N LEU A 395 45.75 -24.97 -6.42
CA LEU A 395 46.71 -24.53 -5.41
C LEU A 395 48.07 -25.20 -5.57
N ILE A 396 48.12 -26.52 -5.83
CA ILE A 396 49.36 -27.25 -6.09
C ILE A 396 50.03 -26.75 -7.38
N ALA A 397 49.25 -26.48 -8.43
CA ALA A 397 49.75 -25.93 -9.69
C ALA A 397 50.29 -24.50 -9.50
N ALA A 398 49.58 -23.64 -8.76
CA ALA A 398 50.02 -22.30 -8.41
C ALA A 398 51.31 -22.35 -7.56
N MET A 399 51.38 -23.23 -6.55
CA MET A 399 52.59 -23.45 -5.76
C MET A 399 53.75 -23.98 -6.62
N LYS A 400 53.51 -24.90 -7.56
CA LYS A 400 54.52 -25.35 -8.53
C LYS A 400 54.96 -24.21 -9.47
N HIS A 401 54.04 -23.36 -9.89
CA HIS A 401 54.32 -22.20 -10.74
C HIS A 401 55.18 -21.17 -9.98
N ILE A 402 54.82 -20.83 -8.74
CA ILE A 402 55.61 -19.97 -7.84
C ILE A 402 56.99 -20.58 -7.58
N LYS A 403 57.09 -21.90 -7.37
CA LYS A 403 58.36 -22.60 -7.14
C LYS A 403 59.25 -22.68 -8.40
N ARG A 404 58.65 -22.66 -9.59
CA ARG A 404 59.39 -22.56 -10.88
C ARG A 404 59.91 -21.15 -11.11
N HIS A 405 59.13 -20.12 -10.79
CA HIS A 405 59.54 -18.71 -10.92
C HIS A 405 60.53 -18.25 -9.84
N THR A 406 60.55 -18.90 -8.67
CA THR A 406 61.60 -18.65 -7.65
C THR A 406 62.92 -19.37 -7.96
N LYS A 407 62.94 -20.43 -8.78
CA LYS A 407 64.18 -21.09 -9.23
C LYS A 407 64.90 -20.35 -10.36
N THR A 408 64.25 -19.45 -11.07
CA THR A 408 64.85 -18.59 -12.12
C THR A 408 65.54 -17.33 -11.57
N PHE A 409 65.57 -17.11 -10.24
CA PHE A 409 66.27 -15.99 -9.60
C PHE A 409 67.53 -16.40 -8.82
N THR A 410 67.92 -17.67 -8.85
CA THR A 410 69.20 -18.15 -8.30
C THR A 410 69.85 -19.12 -9.28
N ALA A 411 70.43 -18.57 -10.35
CA ALA A 411 71.50 -19.16 -11.15
C ALA A 411 72.25 -18.02 -11.86
#